data_AF-A0A382IBF3-F1
#
_entry.id   AF-A0A382IBF3-F1
#
_cell.length_a   1.000
_cell.length_b   1.000
_cell.length_c   1.000
_cell.angle_alpha   90.00
_cell.angle_beta   90.00
_cell.angle_gamma   90.00
#
_symmetry.space_group_name_H-M   'P 1'
#
loop_
_entity.id
_entity.type
_entity.pdbx_description
1 polymer ?
#
loop_
_entity_poly.entity_id
_entity_poly.type
_entity_poly.pdbx_seq_one_letter_code
_entity_poly.pdbx_strand_id
1 'polypeptide(L)'
;MSPIEAVTHLCASIHLADGQADFEERKSWINAISELFPEFSEERADRFLNEAYQVLGQKAVPDRMLYVIDVLVRIKALLSEDQVQALGPKIAELIEADGIVMTSEMEIAKLVEDQLGISISIDEDL
;
A
#
# COMPACT_ATOMS: atom_id res chain seq x y z
N MET A 1 -10.60 2.63 10.25
CA MET A 1 -9.90 3.24 9.11
C MET A 1 -10.83 4.03 8.21
N SER A 2 -10.44 5.27 7.95
CA SER A 2 -10.88 6.11 6.83
C SER A 2 -10.29 5.63 5.48
N PRO A 3 -10.74 6.13 4.31
CA PRO A 3 -10.22 5.70 3.01
C PRO A 3 -8.70 5.88 2.87
N ILE A 4 -8.20 7.08 3.18
CA ILE A 4 -6.76 7.40 3.16
C ILE A 4 -5.99 6.51 4.14
N GLU A 5 -6.52 6.29 5.33
CA GLU A 5 -5.87 5.46 6.35
C GLU A 5 -5.78 4.02 5.86
N ALA A 6 -6.82 3.48 5.24
CA ALA A 6 -6.76 2.12 4.68
C ALA A 6 -5.70 2.00 3.58
N VAL A 7 -5.63 2.96 2.64
CA VAL A 7 -4.61 2.98 1.58
C VAL A 7 -3.20 3.14 2.17
N THR A 8 -3.02 4.04 3.13
CA THR A 8 -1.73 4.23 3.80
C THR A 8 -1.27 2.97 4.53
N HIS A 9 -2.19 2.23 5.16
CA HIS A 9 -1.86 0.98 5.83
C HIS A 9 -1.51 -0.15 4.85
N LEU A 10 -2.10 -0.15 3.64
CA LEU A 10 -1.68 -1.04 2.56
C LEU A 10 -0.25 -0.72 2.11
N CYS A 11 0.04 0.56 1.81
CA CYS A 11 1.39 0.98 1.41
C CYS A 11 2.43 0.67 2.49
N ALA A 12 2.10 0.91 3.77
CA ALA A 12 2.97 0.55 4.88
C ALA A 12 3.24 -0.95 4.99
N SER A 13 2.31 -1.80 4.54
CA SER A 13 2.50 -3.24 4.54
C SER A 13 3.45 -3.68 3.42
N ILE A 14 3.41 -2.97 2.28
CA ILE A 14 4.35 -3.15 1.16
C ILE A 14 5.77 -2.75 1.60
N HIS A 15 5.93 -1.52 2.12
CA HIS A 15 7.21 -1.03 2.66
C HIS A 15 7.84 -1.89 3.78
N LEU A 16 7.07 -2.77 4.41
CA LEU A 16 7.56 -3.63 5.51
C LEU A 16 7.55 -5.10 5.12
N ALA A 17 7.26 -5.42 3.86
CA ALA A 17 7.23 -6.79 3.35
C ALA A 17 8.63 -7.41 3.35
N ASP A 18 9.64 -6.62 3.05
CA ASP A 18 11.06 -6.96 3.09
C ASP A 18 11.75 -6.53 4.41
N GLY A 19 11.13 -5.60 5.15
CA GLY A 19 11.55 -5.13 6.46
C GLY A 19 12.20 -3.74 6.49
N GLN A 20 12.25 -3.02 5.36
CA GLN A 20 12.75 -1.64 5.30
C GLN A 20 11.90 -0.78 4.37
N ALA A 21 11.56 0.43 4.83
CA ALA A 21 10.90 1.42 3.99
C ALA A 21 11.94 2.42 3.50
N ASP A 22 12.23 2.42 2.20
CA ASP A 22 13.22 3.31 1.62
C ASP A 22 12.65 4.69 1.26
N PHE A 23 13.54 5.66 1.04
CA PHE A 23 13.16 7.05 0.78
C PHE A 23 12.32 7.19 -0.50
N GLU A 24 12.66 6.44 -1.56
CA GLU A 24 11.94 6.49 -2.83
C GLU A 24 10.53 5.89 -2.73
N GLU A 25 10.35 4.76 -2.03
CA GLU A 25 9.02 4.20 -1.77
C GLU A 25 8.16 5.19 -0.98
N ARG A 26 8.72 5.81 0.06
CA ARG A 26 8.01 6.83 0.84
C ARG A 26 7.56 8.00 -0.02
N LYS A 27 8.39 8.44 -0.97
CA LYS A 27 8.05 9.50 -1.91
C LYS A 27 6.97 9.05 -2.90
N SER A 28 7.05 7.82 -3.41
CA SER A 28 6.05 7.22 -4.27
C SER A 28 4.69 7.13 -3.55
N TRP A 29 4.68 6.72 -2.28
CA TRP A 29 3.49 6.75 -1.43
C TRP A 29 2.89 8.15 -1.26
N ILE A 30 3.69 9.19 -0.98
CA ILE A 30 3.19 10.57 -0.86
C ILE A 30 2.52 11.03 -2.16
N ASN A 31 3.11 10.68 -3.32
CA ASN A 31 2.54 11.01 -4.62
C ASN A 31 1.20 10.28 -4.83
N ALA A 32 1.14 8.98 -4.54
CA ALA A 32 -0.08 8.18 -4.65
C ALA A 32 -1.21 8.74 -3.75
N ILE A 33 -0.92 9.08 -2.50
CA ILE A 33 -1.90 9.64 -1.58
C ILE A 33 -2.37 11.03 -2.04
N SER A 34 -1.46 11.88 -2.50
CA SER A 34 -1.80 13.23 -2.98
C SER A 34 -2.70 13.20 -4.21
N GLU A 35 -2.52 12.21 -5.10
CA GLU A 35 -3.37 12.03 -6.28
C GLU A 35 -4.74 11.42 -5.95
N LEU A 36 -4.77 10.39 -5.10
CA LEU A 36 -6.02 9.70 -4.72
C LEU A 36 -6.89 10.52 -3.76
N PHE A 37 -6.25 11.36 -2.94
CA PHE A 37 -6.86 12.08 -1.83
C PHE A 37 -6.36 13.55 -1.77
N PRO A 38 -6.65 14.37 -2.79
CA PRO A 38 -6.10 15.73 -2.92
C PRO A 38 -6.58 16.72 -1.83
N GLU A 39 -7.66 16.40 -1.12
CA GLU A 39 -8.20 17.22 -0.03
C GLU A 39 -7.43 17.06 1.29
N PHE A 40 -6.43 16.18 1.35
CA PHE A 40 -5.71 15.85 2.58
C PHE A 40 -4.38 16.59 2.71
N SER A 41 -3.91 16.74 3.95
CA SER A 41 -2.58 17.25 4.24
C SER A 41 -1.58 16.11 4.40
N GLU A 42 -0.36 16.32 3.89
CA GLU A 42 0.77 15.40 4.04
C GLU A 42 1.01 15.05 5.52
N GLU A 43 1.00 16.04 6.43
CA GLU A 43 1.15 15.81 7.88
C GLU A 43 0.14 14.79 8.44
N ARG A 44 -1.10 14.79 7.91
CA ARG A 44 -2.12 13.83 8.34
C ARG A 44 -1.86 12.45 7.75
N ALA A 45 -1.45 12.36 6.49
CA ALA A 45 -1.06 11.10 5.87
C ALA A 45 0.12 10.47 6.61
N ASP A 46 1.10 11.29 7.00
CA ASP A 46 2.30 10.87 7.73
C ASP A 46 1.97 10.28 9.11
N ARG A 47 0.99 10.85 9.82
CA ARG A 47 0.51 10.27 11.08
C ARG A 47 -0.07 8.88 10.87
N PHE A 48 -0.90 8.67 9.86
CA PHE A 48 -1.42 7.34 9.54
C PHE A 48 -0.31 6.36 9.15
N LEU A 49 0.73 6.82 8.46
CA LEU A 49 1.86 5.95 8.10
C LEU A 49 2.61 5.47 9.34
N ASN A 50 2.90 6.38 10.27
CA ASN A 50 3.56 6.03 11.53
C ASN A 50 2.69 5.09 12.39
N GLU A 51 1.38 5.32 12.44
CA GLU A 51 0.43 4.42 13.11
C GLU A 51 0.43 3.03 12.45
N ALA A 52 0.44 2.96 11.12
CA ALA A 52 0.51 1.70 10.39
C ALA A 52 1.79 0.92 10.71
N TYR A 53 2.96 1.57 10.72
CA TYR A 53 4.22 0.95 11.12
C TYR A 53 4.20 0.43 12.56
N GLN A 54 3.61 1.18 13.49
CA GLN A 54 3.46 0.69 14.87
C GLN A 54 2.57 -0.54 14.96
N VAL A 55 1.45 -0.56 14.23
CA VAL A 55 0.53 -1.71 14.19
C VAL A 55 1.19 -2.94 13.57
N LEU A 56 1.89 -2.77 12.45
CA LEU A 56 2.57 -3.86 11.73
C LEU A 56 3.79 -4.39 12.51
N GLY A 57 4.52 -3.50 13.19
CA GLY A 57 5.66 -3.87 14.05
C GLY A 57 5.27 -4.71 15.27
N GLN A 58 4.02 -4.59 15.75
CA GLN A 58 3.50 -5.39 16.86
C GLN A 58 2.91 -6.75 16.43
N LYS A 59 2.77 -7.01 15.13
CA LYS A 59 2.17 -8.23 14.58
C LYS A 59 3.23 -9.25 14.18
N ALA A 60 2.98 -10.52 14.49
CA ALA A 60 3.76 -11.62 13.95
C ALA A 60 3.54 -11.74 12.43
N VAL A 61 4.51 -12.32 11.71
CA VAL A 61 4.48 -12.40 10.24
C VAL A 61 3.18 -13.00 9.67
N PRO A 62 2.63 -14.12 10.20
CA PRO A 62 1.36 -14.66 9.69
C PRO A 62 0.17 -13.70 9.90
N ASP A 63 0.17 -12.94 11.00
CA ASP A 63 -0.89 -11.99 11.33
C ASP A 63 -0.84 -10.73 10.45
N ARG A 64 0.31 -10.45 9.81
CA ARG A 64 0.45 -9.34 8.87
C ARG A 64 -0.35 -9.59 7.60
N MET A 65 -0.30 -10.80 7.03
CA MET A 65 -1.08 -11.12 5.84
C MET A 65 -2.59 -11.07 6.10
N LEU A 66 -3.05 -11.58 7.24
CA LEU A 66 -4.45 -11.43 7.65
C LEU A 66 -4.84 -9.96 7.80
N TYR A 67 -3.94 -9.16 8.36
CA TYR A 67 -4.15 -7.72 8.49
C TYR A 67 -4.26 -7.01 7.13
N VAL A 68 -3.41 -7.37 6.15
CA VAL A 68 -3.50 -6.85 4.78
C VAL A 68 -4.86 -7.20 4.16
N ILE A 69 -5.35 -8.44 4.35
CA ILE A 69 -6.69 -8.84 3.88
C ILE A 69 -7.77 -7.94 4.48
N ASP A 70 -7.75 -7.71 5.80
CA ASP A 70 -8.72 -6.82 6.47
C ASP A 70 -8.67 -5.39 5.92
N VAL A 71 -7.46 -4.89 5.64
CA VAL A 71 -7.25 -3.57 5.01
C VAL A 71 -7.84 -3.55 3.60
N LEU A 72 -7.62 -4.58 2.78
CA LEU A 72 -8.14 -4.67 1.41
C LEU A 72 -9.67 -4.74 1.37
N VAL A 73 -10.28 -5.51 2.28
CA VAL A 73 -11.73 -5.53 2.46
C VAL A 73 -12.25 -4.12 2.79
N ARG A 74 -11.54 -3.39 3.64
CA ARG A 74 -11.89 -2.02 4.01
C ARG A 74 -11.74 -1.06 2.83
N ILE A 75 -10.67 -1.16 2.04
CA ILE A 75 -10.43 -0.38 0.83
C ILE A 75 -11.60 -0.58 -0.15
N LYS A 76 -11.93 -1.84 -0.47
CA LYS A 76 -13.02 -2.18 -1.38
C LYS A 76 -14.38 -1.63 -0.96
N ALA A 77 -14.63 -1.55 0.35
CA ALA A 77 -15.88 -1.01 0.89
C ALA A 77 -15.93 0.52 0.94
N LEU A 78 -14.79 1.21 0.87
CA LEU A 78 -14.68 2.65 1.08
C LEU A 78 -14.38 3.45 -0.19
N LEU A 79 -13.65 2.87 -1.13
CA LEU A 79 -13.25 3.54 -2.37
C LEU A 79 -14.30 3.29 -3.47
N SER A 80 -14.41 4.23 -4.41
CA SER A 80 -15.15 4.00 -5.64
C SER A 80 -14.41 3.02 -6.55
N GLU A 81 -15.10 2.45 -7.53
CA GLU A 81 -14.50 1.55 -8.52
C GLU A 81 -13.33 2.24 -9.26
N ASP A 82 -13.49 3.51 -9.65
CA ASP A 82 -12.42 4.28 -10.30
C ASP A 82 -11.19 4.44 -9.39
N GLN A 83 -11.39 4.72 -8.10
CA GLN A 83 -10.29 4.83 -7.14
C GLN A 83 -9.61 3.48 -6.89
N VAL A 84 -10.38 2.38 -6.88
CA VAL A 84 -9.84 1.02 -6.77
C VAL A 84 -9.00 0.67 -8.00
N GLN A 85 -9.46 0.99 -9.21
CA GLN A 85 -8.68 0.78 -10.43
C GLN A 85 -7.41 1.65 -10.46
N ALA A 86 -7.49 2.88 -9.94
CA ALA A 86 -6.33 3.77 -9.84
C ALA A 86 -5.27 3.26 -8.84
N LEU A 87 -5.62 2.41 -7.87
CA LEU A 87 -4.62 1.82 -6.95
C LEU A 87 -3.64 0.91 -7.66
N GLY A 88 -4.05 0.23 -8.73
CA GLY A 88 -3.20 -0.74 -9.46
C GLY A 88 -1.85 -0.14 -9.89
N PRO A 89 -1.84 0.90 -10.76
CA PRO A 89 -0.59 1.54 -11.16
C PRO A 89 0.16 2.19 -9.99
N LYS A 90 -0.54 2.68 -8.95
CA LYS A 90 0.13 3.26 -7.77
C LYS A 90 0.85 2.25 -6.90
N ILE A 91 0.38 1.01 -6.86
CA ILE A 91 1.07 -0.07 -6.16
C ILE A 91 2.27 -0.55 -6.98
N ALA A 92 2.15 -0.62 -8.31
CA ALA A 92 3.30 -0.89 -9.17
C ALA A 92 4.39 0.19 -9.00
N GLU A 93 4.03 1.47 -9.11
CA GLU A 93 4.93 2.61 -8.87
C GLU A 93 5.56 2.60 -7.47
N LEU A 94 4.91 1.97 -6.48
CA LEU A 94 5.44 1.86 -5.12
C LEU A 94 6.53 0.80 -5.03
N ILE A 95 6.23 -0.39 -5.56
CA ILE A 95 7.12 -1.57 -5.55
C ILE A 95 8.35 -1.33 -6.44
N GLU A 96 8.19 -0.58 -7.52
CA GLU A 96 9.29 -0.28 -8.45
C GLU A 96 10.15 0.91 -8.02
N ALA A 97 9.78 1.61 -6.93
CA ALA A 97 10.32 2.92 -6.60
C ALA A 97 11.82 2.91 -6.28
N ASP A 98 12.31 1.84 -5.65
CA ASP A 98 13.71 1.66 -5.28
C ASP A 98 14.53 0.93 -6.38
N GLY A 99 13.86 0.49 -7.46
CA GLY A 99 14.44 -0.27 -8.55
C GLY A 99 14.71 -1.74 -8.21
N ILE A 100 14.15 -2.28 -7.13
CA ILE A 100 14.34 -3.67 -6.70
C ILE A 100 12.99 -4.30 -6.36
N VAL A 101 12.45 -5.12 -7.26
CA VAL A 101 11.20 -5.84 -7.00
C VAL A 101 11.46 -7.08 -6.14
N MET A 102 10.94 -7.10 -4.92
CA MET A 102 11.09 -8.25 -4.02
C MET A 102 9.90 -9.21 -4.06
N THR A 103 10.16 -10.51 -3.83
CA THR A 103 9.10 -11.53 -3.81
C THR A 103 8.02 -11.25 -2.76
N SER A 104 8.39 -10.73 -1.59
CA SER A 104 7.45 -10.41 -0.51
C SER A 104 6.44 -9.31 -0.90
N GLU A 105 6.87 -8.34 -1.70
CA GLU A 105 6.00 -7.27 -2.20
C GLU A 105 5.05 -7.80 -3.28
N MET A 106 5.57 -8.67 -4.16
CA MET A 106 4.78 -9.36 -5.16
C MET A 106 3.68 -10.24 -4.54
N GLU A 107 3.90 -10.83 -3.36
CA GLU A 107 2.86 -11.56 -2.63
C GLU A 107 1.71 -10.63 -2.20
N ILE A 108 2.04 -9.42 -1.74
CA ILE A 108 1.03 -8.41 -1.38
C ILE A 108 0.32 -7.89 -2.64
N ALA A 109 1.05 -7.64 -3.73
CA ALA A 109 0.46 -7.21 -5.01
C ALA A 109 -0.56 -8.22 -5.53
N LYS A 110 -0.20 -9.52 -5.56
CA LYS A 110 -1.14 -10.60 -5.93
C LYS A 110 -2.37 -10.63 -5.04
N LEU A 111 -2.18 -10.45 -3.73
CA LEU A 111 -3.30 -10.37 -2.80
C LEU A 111 -4.23 -9.18 -3.09
N VAL A 112 -3.66 -8.04 -3.49
CA VAL A 112 -4.44 -6.86 -3.90
C VAL A 112 -5.25 -7.18 -5.15
N GLU A 113 -4.64 -7.77 -6.18
CA GLU A 113 -5.33 -8.18 -7.42
C GLU A 113 -6.51 -9.10 -7.11
N ASP A 114 -6.30 -10.14 -6.30
CA ASP A 114 -7.32 -11.11 -5.93
C ASP A 114 -8.48 -10.49 -5.14
N GLN A 115 -8.18 -9.63 -4.16
CA GLN A 115 -9.22 -9.07 -3.28
C GLN A 115 -9.97 -7.91 -3.92
N LEU A 116 -9.27 -7.04 -4.65
CA LEU A 116 -9.86 -5.84 -5.25
C LEU A 116 -10.39 -6.10 -6.66
N GLY A 117 -9.95 -7.16 -7.34
CA GLY A 117 -10.34 -7.46 -8.72
C GLY A 117 -9.72 -6.48 -9.71
N ILE A 118 -8.47 -6.10 -9.49
CA ILE A 118 -7.69 -5.20 -10.34
C ILE A 118 -6.46 -5.93 -10.91
N SER A 119 -5.76 -5.30 -11.85
CA SER A 119 -4.48 -5.81 -12.35
C SER A 119 -3.36 -4.85 -12.00
N ILE A 120 -2.22 -5.41 -11.58
CA ILE A 120 -1.01 -4.66 -11.22
C ILE A 120 0.11 -5.15 -12.14
N SER A 121 0.57 -4.26 -13.02
CA SER A 121 1.66 -4.56 -13.95
C SER A 121 2.98 -4.08 -13.34
N ILE A 122 3.82 -5.02 -12.90
CA ILE A 122 5.12 -4.74 -12.28
C ILE A 122 6.24 -5.16 -13.25
N ASP A 123 7.23 -4.30 -13.45
CA ASP A 123 8.44 -4.60 -14.21
C ASP A 123 9.48 -5.31 -13.34
N GLU A 124 9.55 -6.65 -13.45
CA GLU A 124 10.46 -7.49 -12.68
C GLU A 124 11.93 -7.39 -13.14
N ASP A 125 12.22 -6.72 -14.26
CA ASP A 125 13.54 -6.65 -14.91
C ASP A 125 14.28 -5.28 -14.72
N LEU A 126 13.84 -4.45 -13.75
CA LEU A 126 14.38 -3.11 -13.46
C LEU A 126 15.88 -3.04 -13.10
#